data_AF-A0A2D4IX83-F1
#
_entry.id   AF-A0A2D4IX83-F1
#
_cell.length_a   1.000
_cell.length_b   1.000
_cell.length_c   1.000
_cell.angle_alpha   90.00
_cell.angle_beta   90.00
_cell.angle_gamma   90.00
#
_symmetry.space_group_name_H-M   'P 1'
#
loop_
_entity.id
_entity.type
_entity.pdbx_description
1 polymer ?
#
loop_
_entity_poly.entity_id
_entity_poly.type
_entity_poly.pdbx_seq_one_letter_code
_entity_poly.pdbx_strand_id
1 'polypeptide(L)'
;MFGLSHSAISRLSRTWEKLPHKTRKLYGTMERMLDPSWNHRVYRLAVAKLSPPMIPFMPLLLKDMTFIHEGNRTLVENLVNFEKLRMMAKAVHLVHHCRSHPNLPLSPLRSRPQYLLEEARAIRASTCSEQSLSTRSPAATWAHIQPLRVIDRQKELLRLSRDLES
;
A
#
# COMPACT_ATOMS: atom_id res chain seq x y z
N MET A 1 1.06 6.28 2.97
CA MET A 1 0.41 7.60 2.80
C MET A 1 -0.96 7.63 3.48
N PHE A 2 -1.98 6.89 3.00
CA PHE A 2 -3.33 6.91 3.59
C PHE A 2 -3.39 6.64 5.10
N GLY A 3 -2.53 5.75 5.61
CA GLY A 3 -2.43 5.53 7.06
C GLY A 3 -2.01 6.80 7.81
N LEU A 4 -1.02 7.54 7.31
CA LEU A 4 -0.54 8.79 7.92
C LEU A 4 -1.54 9.94 7.78
N SER A 5 -2.28 9.99 6.66
CA SER A 5 -3.36 10.95 6.44
C SER A 5 -4.63 10.62 7.24
N HIS A 6 -4.68 9.48 7.95
CA HIS A 6 -5.81 9.10 8.79
C HIS A 6 -6.04 10.15 9.88
N SER A 7 -7.31 10.42 10.24
CA SER A 7 -7.67 11.46 11.20
C SER A 7 -7.06 11.26 12.59
N ALA A 8 -6.86 10.02 13.02
CA ALA A 8 -6.18 9.70 14.28
C ALA A 8 -4.67 10.02 14.27
N ILE A 9 -4.04 10.17 13.10
CA ILE A 9 -2.62 10.48 12.98
C ILE A 9 -2.42 11.95 12.57
N SER A 10 -3.14 12.42 11.56
CA SER A 10 -3.04 13.80 11.05
C SER A 10 -3.37 14.87 12.10
N ARG A 11 -4.18 14.54 13.11
CA ARG A 11 -4.51 15.48 14.22
C ARG A 11 -3.37 15.72 15.21
N LEU A 12 -2.31 14.91 15.20
CA LEU A 12 -1.23 14.95 16.19
C LEU A 12 -0.27 16.11 15.92
N SER A 13 -0.73 17.36 16.06
CA SER A 13 -0.02 18.57 15.63
C SER A 13 1.36 18.70 16.29
N ARG A 14 1.47 18.40 17.59
CA ARG A 14 2.75 18.46 18.32
C ARG A 14 3.77 17.49 17.74
N THR A 15 3.31 16.33 17.26
CA THR A 15 4.16 15.34 16.59
C THR A 15 4.58 15.83 15.20
N TRP A 16 3.66 16.37 14.40
CA TRP A 16 3.95 16.88 13.05
C TRP A 16 4.89 18.10 13.04
N GLU A 17 4.78 18.97 14.04
CA GLU A 17 5.64 20.15 14.21
C GLU A 17 7.11 19.78 14.45
N LYS A 18 7.34 18.71 15.21
CA LYS A 18 8.69 18.20 15.53
C LYS A 18 9.38 17.49 14.36
N LEU A 19 8.66 17.16 13.28
CA LEU A 19 9.27 16.48 12.14
C LEU A 19 10.23 17.41 11.38
N PRO A 20 11.38 16.89 10.90
CA PRO A 20 12.26 17.66 10.02
C PRO A 20 11.54 18.16 8.76
N HIS A 21 11.87 19.36 8.32
CA HIS A 21 11.25 19.98 7.13
C HIS A 21 11.38 19.09 5.88
N LYS A 22 12.54 18.44 5.69
CA LYS A 22 12.76 17.49 4.58
C LYS A 22 11.74 16.35 4.57
N THR A 23 11.41 15.81 5.74
CA THR A 23 10.43 14.73 5.91
C THR A 23 9.02 15.21 5.60
N ARG A 24 8.63 16.40 6.07
CA ARG A 24 7.33 17.01 5.74
C ARG A 24 7.18 17.25 4.23
N LYS A 25 8.22 17.75 3.56
CA LYS A 25 8.23 17.95 2.10
C LYS A 25 8.10 16.63 1.32
N LEU A 26 8.77 15.57 1.80
CA LEU A 26 8.65 14.24 1.21
C LEU A 26 7.23 13.71 1.35
N TYR A 27 6.64 13.81 2.55
CA TYR A 27 5.26 13.40 2.80
C TYR A 27 4.27 14.13 1.88
N GLY A 28 4.35 15.46 1.77
CA GLY A 28 3.48 16.22 0.85
C GLY A 28 3.68 15.86 -0.63
N THR A 29 4.85 15.35 -1.02
CA THR A 29 5.09 14.85 -2.37
C THR A 29 4.44 13.48 -2.59
N MET A 30 4.49 12.61 -1.58
CA MET A 30 3.76 11.34 -1.59
C MET A 30 2.25 11.57 -1.64
N GLU A 31 1.73 12.54 -0.88
CA GLU A 31 0.30 12.88 -0.92
C GLU A 31 -0.20 13.28 -2.30
N ARG A 32 0.56 14.15 -2.99
CA ARG A 32 0.24 14.58 -4.35
C ARG A 32 0.24 13.45 -5.38
N MET A 33 0.95 12.34 -5.14
CA MET A 33 0.96 11.21 -6.08
C MET A 33 -0.42 10.54 -6.21
N LEU A 34 -1.25 10.57 -5.16
CA LEU A 34 -2.56 9.92 -5.14
C LEU A 34 -3.73 10.93 -5.14
N ASP A 35 -3.45 12.17 -5.55
CA ASP A 35 -4.47 13.21 -5.72
C ASP A 35 -5.62 12.72 -6.63
N PRO A 36 -6.89 12.86 -6.20
CA PRO A 36 -8.03 12.32 -6.95
C PRO A 36 -8.41 13.15 -8.17
N SER A 37 -7.87 14.37 -8.33
CA SER A 37 -8.24 15.28 -9.41
C SER A 37 -7.99 14.65 -10.78
N TRP A 38 -8.88 14.96 -11.72
CA TRP A 38 -8.79 14.47 -13.10
C TRP A 38 -8.67 12.93 -13.17
N ASN A 39 -9.40 12.23 -12.30
CA ASN A 39 -9.38 10.77 -12.17
C ASN A 39 -7.97 10.20 -11.90
N HIS A 40 -7.30 10.75 -10.87
CA HIS A 40 -5.95 10.37 -10.46
C HIS A 40 -4.90 10.52 -11.58
N ARG A 41 -4.95 11.63 -12.32
CA ARG A 41 -4.06 11.89 -13.47
C ARG A 41 -2.58 11.75 -13.12
N VAL A 42 -2.16 12.28 -11.97
CA VAL A 42 -0.75 12.23 -11.52
C VAL A 42 -0.27 10.79 -11.39
N TYR A 43 -1.02 9.97 -10.64
CA TYR A 43 -0.74 8.54 -10.49
C TYR A 43 -0.71 7.81 -11.84
N ARG A 44 -1.72 8.03 -12.70
CA ARG A 44 -1.81 7.33 -13.99
C ARG A 44 -0.63 7.66 -14.91
N LEU A 45 -0.22 8.93 -14.97
CA LEU A 45 0.95 9.35 -15.74
C LEU A 45 2.25 8.77 -15.17
N ALA A 46 2.35 8.61 -13.85
CA ALA A 46 3.51 7.97 -13.23
C ALA A 46 3.57 6.48 -13.63
N VAL A 47 2.47 5.73 -13.48
CA VAL A 47 2.40 4.31 -13.84
C VAL A 47 2.68 4.06 -15.31
N ALA A 48 2.18 4.92 -16.20
CA ALA A 48 2.43 4.79 -17.65
C ALA A 48 3.92 4.91 -18.03
N LYS A 49 4.75 5.50 -17.17
CA LYS A 49 6.20 5.65 -17.37
C LYS A 49 7.03 4.56 -16.67
N LEU A 50 6.41 3.76 -15.80
CA LEU A 50 7.12 2.70 -15.08
C LEU A 50 7.22 1.45 -15.97
N SER A 51 8.35 0.74 -15.86
CA SER A 51 8.49 -0.60 -16.42
C SER A 51 8.12 -1.65 -15.37
N PRO A 52 7.55 -2.80 -15.76
CA PRO A 52 7.42 -3.95 -14.88
C PRO A 52 8.80 -4.43 -14.38
N PRO A 53 8.88 -5.16 -13.25
CA PRO A 53 7.78 -5.60 -12.40
C PRO A 53 7.30 -4.48 -11.46
N MET A 54 5.98 -4.32 -11.31
CA MET A 54 5.39 -3.32 -10.41
C MET A 54 4.09 -3.83 -9.77
N ILE A 55 3.69 -3.24 -8.64
CA ILE A 55 2.37 -3.48 -8.04
C ILE A 55 1.54 -2.21 -8.20
N PRO A 56 0.43 -2.23 -8.96
CA PRO A 56 -0.42 -1.06 -9.10
C PRO A 56 -1.20 -0.78 -7.80
N PHE A 57 -1.63 0.46 -7.63
CA PHE A 57 -2.60 0.87 -6.63
C PHE A 57 -3.96 0.21 -6.88
N MET A 58 -4.13 -0.97 -6.27
CA MET A 58 -5.28 -1.84 -6.45
C MET A 58 -6.64 -1.16 -6.23
N PRO A 59 -6.84 -0.28 -5.22
CA PRO A 59 -8.12 0.41 -5.06
C PRO A 59 -8.57 1.21 -6.29
N LEU A 60 -7.66 1.88 -6.99
CA LEU A 60 -8.01 2.61 -8.21
C LEU A 60 -8.33 1.67 -9.38
N LEU A 61 -7.60 0.55 -9.51
CA LEU A 61 -7.91 -0.47 -10.52
C LEU A 61 -9.30 -1.09 -10.27
N LEU A 62 -9.60 -1.43 -9.02
CA LEU A 62 -10.91 -1.98 -8.63
C LEU A 62 -12.02 -0.96 -8.89
N LYS A 63 -11.81 0.30 -8.50
CA LYS A 63 -12.70 1.41 -8.84
C LYS A 63 -12.98 1.45 -10.34
N ASP A 64 -11.95 1.46 -11.19
CA ASP A 64 -12.12 1.50 -12.65
C ASP A 64 -12.99 0.34 -13.16
N MET A 65 -12.73 -0.89 -12.70
CA MET A 65 -13.52 -2.07 -13.09
C MET A 65 -14.97 -1.98 -12.63
N THR A 66 -15.22 -1.51 -11.40
CA THR A 66 -16.59 -1.29 -10.89
C THR A 66 -17.33 -0.28 -11.75
N PHE A 67 -16.73 0.88 -12.06
CA PHE A 67 -17.35 1.90 -12.90
C PHE A 67 -17.60 1.41 -14.33
N ILE A 68 -16.70 0.60 -14.91
CA ILE A 68 -16.94 -0.02 -16.22
C ILE A 68 -18.12 -1.00 -16.13
N HIS A 69 -18.20 -1.80 -15.07
CA HIS A 69 -19.26 -2.78 -14.90
C HIS A 69 -20.64 -2.15 -14.76
N GLU A 70 -20.75 -1.15 -13.88
CA GLU A 70 -22.00 -0.48 -13.54
C GLU A 70 -22.44 0.51 -14.61
N GLY A 71 -21.48 1.19 -15.25
CA GLY A 71 -21.76 2.22 -16.27
C GLY A 71 -22.10 1.68 -17.65
N ASN A 72 -21.86 0.38 -17.93
CA ASN A 72 -22.06 -0.20 -19.25
C ASN A 72 -22.91 -1.48 -19.16
N ARG A 73 -23.98 -1.58 -19.95
CA ARG A 73 -24.77 -2.81 -20.04
C ARG A 73 -23.96 -3.93 -20.68
N THR A 74 -24.08 -5.15 -20.14
CA THR A 74 -23.43 -6.34 -20.68
C THR A 74 -24.08 -6.79 -21.99
N LEU A 75 -25.40 -6.61 -22.11
CA LEU A 75 -26.17 -6.86 -23.32
C LEU A 75 -26.83 -5.57 -23.81
N VAL A 76 -26.79 -5.32 -25.11
CA VAL A 76 -27.50 -4.24 -25.80
C VAL A 76 -28.28 -4.90 -26.93
N GLU A 77 -29.60 -4.74 -26.95
CA GLU A 77 -30.48 -5.39 -27.94
C GLU A 77 -30.28 -6.92 -28.01
N ASN A 78 -30.11 -7.57 -26.85
CA ASN A 78 -29.80 -8.99 -26.71
C ASN A 78 -28.46 -9.46 -27.33
N LEU A 79 -27.62 -8.54 -27.78
CA LEU A 79 -26.26 -8.81 -28.26
C LEU A 79 -25.21 -8.44 -27.20
N VAL A 80 -24.09 -9.16 -27.22
CA VAL A 80 -22.97 -8.91 -26.31
C VAL A 80 -22.34 -7.54 -26.58
N ASN A 81 -22.20 -6.73 -25.54
CA ASN A 81 -21.50 -5.44 -25.63
C ASN A 81 -19.98 -5.64 -25.63
N PHE A 82 -19.39 -5.79 -26.81
CA PHE A 82 -17.94 -5.92 -26.97
C PHE A 82 -17.14 -4.69 -26.54
N GLU A 83 -17.74 -3.50 -26.53
CA GLU A 83 -17.07 -2.30 -26.03
C GLU A 83 -16.84 -2.41 -24.51
N LYS A 84 -17.85 -2.86 -23.75
CA LYS A 84 -17.68 -3.17 -22.31
C LYS A 84 -16.57 -4.20 -22.09
N LEU A 85 -16.57 -5.28 -22.87
CA LEU A 85 -15.55 -6.33 -22.77
C LEU A 85 -14.15 -5.77 -23.05
N ARG A 86 -14.01 -4.92 -24.07
CA ARG A 86 -12.74 -4.27 -24.42
C ARG A 86 -12.24 -3.34 -23.31
N MET A 87 -13.14 -2.58 -22.67
CA MET A 87 -12.79 -1.75 -21.51
C MET A 87 -12.29 -2.59 -20.33
N MET A 88 -12.98 -3.68 -20.01
CA MET A 88 -12.56 -4.62 -18.96
C MET A 88 -11.21 -5.27 -19.28
N ALA A 89 -11.01 -5.69 -20.54
CA ALA A 89 -9.76 -6.30 -20.99
C ALA A 89 -8.56 -5.37 -20.79
N LYS A 90 -8.71 -4.05 -20.98
CA LYS A 90 -7.63 -3.08 -20.72
C LYS A 90 -7.20 -3.07 -19.24
N ALA A 91 -8.15 -3.15 -18.31
CA ALA A 91 -7.85 -3.21 -16.88
C ALA A 91 -7.10 -4.50 -16.50
N VAL A 92 -7.52 -5.64 -17.06
CA VAL A 92 -6.84 -6.94 -16.87
C VAL A 92 -5.44 -6.93 -17.50
N HIS A 93 -5.30 -6.33 -18.68
CA HIS A 93 -4.01 -6.23 -19.37
C HIS A 93 -3.00 -5.42 -18.57
N LEU A 94 -3.42 -4.38 -17.85
CA LEU A 94 -2.55 -3.65 -16.93
C LEU A 94 -1.97 -4.57 -15.85
N VAL A 95 -2.78 -5.43 -15.24
CA VAL A 95 -2.33 -6.40 -14.22
C VAL A 95 -1.34 -7.40 -14.82
N HIS A 96 -1.61 -7.87 -16.05
CA HIS A 96 -0.70 -8.77 -16.75
C HIS A 96 0.65 -8.09 -17.06
N HIS A 97 0.61 -6.86 -17.58
CA HIS A 97 1.79 -6.06 -17.86
C HIS A 97 2.65 -5.87 -16.61
N CYS A 98 2.04 -5.51 -15.47
CA CYS A 98 2.72 -5.34 -14.18
C CYS A 98 3.51 -6.59 -13.73
N ARG A 99 3.12 -7.78 -14.20
CA ARG A 99 3.73 -9.08 -13.85
C ARG A 99 4.63 -9.67 -14.95
N SER A 100 4.72 -9.02 -16.11
CA SER A 100 5.34 -9.57 -17.33
C SER A 100 6.84 -9.82 -17.25
N HIS A 101 7.54 -9.27 -16.25
CA HIS A 101 8.96 -9.49 -16.02
C HIS A 101 9.19 -10.44 -14.83
N PRO A 102 9.52 -11.73 -15.08
CA PRO A 102 9.73 -12.72 -14.02
C PRO A 102 11.02 -12.52 -13.22
N ASN A 103 11.95 -11.69 -13.71
CA ASN A 103 13.28 -11.53 -13.14
C ASN A 103 13.36 -10.28 -12.27
N LEU A 104 12.73 -10.30 -11.09
CA LEU A 104 13.46 -9.71 -9.96
C LEU A 104 14.62 -10.67 -9.68
N PRO A 105 15.87 -10.22 -9.52
CA PRO A 105 16.77 -10.96 -8.65
C PRO A 105 16.02 -11.05 -7.33
N LEU A 106 15.42 -12.21 -7.05
CA LEU A 106 15.00 -12.53 -5.70
C LEU A 106 16.23 -12.21 -4.88
N SER A 107 16.13 -11.24 -3.97
CA SER A 107 17.12 -11.08 -2.92
C SER A 107 17.46 -12.49 -2.40
N PRO A 108 18.73 -12.83 -2.06
CA PRO A 108 19.18 -14.17 -1.66
C PRO A 108 18.44 -14.84 -0.48
N LEU A 109 17.35 -14.22 -0.02
CA LEU A 109 16.65 -14.37 1.24
C LEU A 109 15.48 -15.35 1.19
N ARG A 110 15.20 -15.96 0.03
CA ARG A 110 14.04 -16.86 -0.12
C ARG A 110 14.39 -18.35 -0.05
N SER A 111 15.67 -18.69 0.05
CA SER A 111 16.11 -20.09 0.17
C SER A 111 16.48 -20.42 1.62
N ARG A 112 15.52 -20.90 2.45
CA ARG A 112 15.65 -22.06 3.38
C ARG A 112 14.48 -22.22 4.39
N PRO A 113 14.34 -23.35 5.14
CA PRO A 113 13.09 -24.09 5.34
C PRO A 113 12.39 -23.81 6.69
N GLN A 114 11.18 -24.34 6.83
CA GLN A 114 10.12 -24.03 7.82
C GLN A 114 10.38 -24.34 9.32
N TYR A 115 11.63 -24.48 9.80
CA TYR A 115 11.88 -25.09 11.12
C TYR A 115 12.30 -24.13 12.26
N LEU A 116 12.34 -22.81 12.08
CA LEU A 116 12.79 -21.87 13.13
C LEU A 116 11.71 -20.85 13.55
N LEU A 117 10.49 -21.32 13.82
CA LEU A 117 9.39 -20.47 14.30
C LEU A 117 9.35 -20.32 15.84
N GLU A 118 10.15 -21.09 16.59
CA GLU A 118 10.00 -21.19 18.05
C GLU A 118 10.74 -20.11 18.87
N GLU A 119 11.83 -19.53 18.38
CA GLU A 119 12.63 -18.56 19.17
C GLU A 119 12.04 -17.13 19.21
N ALA A 120 11.12 -16.78 18.30
CA ALA A 120 10.63 -15.40 18.15
C ALA A 120 9.63 -14.96 19.23
N ARG A 121 9.21 -15.85 20.14
CA ARG A 121 8.21 -15.54 21.18
C ARG A 121 8.78 -14.82 22.40
N ALA A 122 10.10 -14.75 22.56
CA ALA A 122 10.73 -14.29 23.81
C ALA A 122 11.05 -12.78 23.87
N ILE A 123 10.99 -12.04 22.76
CA ILE A 123 11.41 -10.64 22.74
C ILE A 123 10.16 -9.75 22.65
N ARG A 124 9.52 -9.53 23.80
CA ARG A 124 8.47 -8.50 23.94
C ARG A 124 8.91 -7.45 24.96
N ALA A 125 8.60 -6.20 24.61
CA ALA A 125 8.81 -4.96 25.34
C ALA A 125 10.23 -4.39 25.31
N SER A 126 10.49 -3.49 24.36
CA SER A 126 11.35 -2.34 24.62
C SER A 126 11.01 -1.20 23.65
N THR A 127 10.51 -0.12 24.23
CA THR A 127 10.32 1.18 23.60
C THR A 127 11.68 1.82 23.34
N CYS A 128 12.01 2.08 22.07
CA CYS A 128 13.19 2.81 21.62
C CYS A 128 14.54 2.34 22.21
N SER A 129 15.35 1.63 21.43
CA SER A 129 16.78 1.55 21.70
C SER A 129 17.58 1.47 20.40
N GLU A 130 18.67 2.22 20.33
CA GLU A 130 19.61 2.32 19.21
C GLU A 130 20.35 1.00 18.86
N GLN A 131 20.03 -0.09 19.54
CA GLN A 131 20.61 -1.42 19.34
C GLN A 131 20.06 -2.18 18.13
N SER A 132 19.05 -1.66 17.42
CA SER A 132 18.47 -2.32 16.23
C SER A 132 19.35 -2.31 14.97
N LEU A 133 20.56 -1.73 15.03
CA LEU A 133 21.45 -1.61 13.88
C LEU A 133 22.35 -2.84 13.65
N SER A 134 22.49 -3.75 14.62
CA SER A 134 23.54 -4.78 14.59
C SER A 134 23.15 -6.14 13.97
N THR A 135 21.86 -6.48 13.86
CA THR A 135 21.45 -7.82 13.35
C THR A 135 20.26 -7.73 12.40
N ARG A 136 20.45 -7.12 11.23
CA ARG A 136 19.47 -7.21 10.13
C ARG A 136 19.59 -8.56 9.44
N SER A 137 19.15 -9.63 10.11
CA SER A 137 18.84 -10.89 9.42
C SER A 137 17.52 -10.71 8.67
N PRO A 138 17.47 -10.97 7.36
CA PRO A 138 16.22 -10.82 6.62
C PRO A 138 15.15 -11.82 7.04
N ALA A 139 15.53 -12.98 7.57
CA ALA A 139 14.60 -13.94 8.18
C ALA A 139 13.87 -13.33 9.40
N ALA A 140 14.58 -12.59 10.25
CA ALA A 140 13.98 -11.88 11.38
C ALA A 140 13.01 -10.78 10.90
N THR A 141 13.38 -10.05 9.84
CA THR A 141 12.50 -9.02 9.25
C THR A 141 11.22 -9.64 8.67
N TRP A 142 11.32 -10.77 7.98
CA TRP A 142 10.16 -11.51 7.45
C TRP A 142 9.24 -12.05 8.55
N ALA A 143 9.82 -12.56 9.64
CA ALA A 143 9.06 -13.04 10.79
C ALA A 143 8.23 -11.91 11.45
N HIS A 144 8.69 -10.66 11.40
CA HIS A 144 7.92 -9.51 11.89
C HIS A 144 6.84 -9.03 10.92
N ILE A 145 7.04 -9.19 9.61
CA ILE A 145 6.10 -8.70 8.58
C ILE A 145 4.90 -9.63 8.39
N GLN A 146 5.04 -10.95 8.62
CA GLN A 146 3.96 -11.90 8.32
C GLN A 146 2.77 -11.86 9.31
N PRO A 147 2.94 -11.77 10.64
CA PRO A 147 1.84 -11.73 11.59
C PRO A 147 1.60 -10.32 12.15
N LEU A 148 1.31 -9.33 11.29
CA LEU A 148 0.97 -7.99 11.76
C LEU A 148 -0.36 -8.02 12.53
N ARG A 149 -0.32 -7.62 13.80
CA ARG A 149 -1.52 -7.35 14.60
C ARG A 149 -1.87 -5.87 14.43
N VAL A 150 -3.08 -5.59 13.96
CA VAL A 150 -3.53 -4.23 13.63
C VAL A 150 -4.81 -3.91 14.39
N ILE A 151 -4.96 -2.65 14.81
CA ILE A 151 -6.21 -2.11 15.34
C ILE A 151 -6.95 -1.47 14.17
N ASP A 152 -8.01 -2.12 13.69
CA ASP A 152 -8.83 -1.61 12.57
C ASP A 152 -10.05 -0.79 13.06
N ARG A 153 -10.28 -0.75 14.38
CA ARG A 153 -11.40 -0.04 15.00
C ARG A 153 -11.14 1.47 15.05
N GLN A 154 -11.73 2.21 14.11
CA GLN A 154 -11.45 3.65 13.98
C GLN A 154 -11.83 4.48 15.22
N LYS A 155 -12.90 4.11 15.92
CA LYS A 155 -13.26 4.77 17.19
C LYS A 155 -12.18 4.58 18.27
N GLU A 156 -11.56 3.41 18.30
CA GLU A 156 -10.50 3.08 19.25
C GLU A 156 -9.20 3.82 18.91
N LEU A 157 -8.80 3.83 17.63
CA LEU A 157 -7.64 4.61 17.17
C LEU A 157 -7.80 6.11 17.48
N LEU A 158 -8.99 6.67 17.28
CA LEU A 158 -9.27 8.06 17.59
C LEU A 158 -9.23 8.35 19.09
N ARG A 159 -9.75 7.43 19.92
CA ARG A 159 -9.63 7.54 21.38
C ARG A 159 -8.16 7.57 21.80
N LEU A 160 -7.38 6.58 21.38
CA LEU A 160 -5.94 6.50 21.70
C LEU A 160 -5.18 7.74 21.23
N SER A 161 -5.50 8.25 20.04
CA SER A 161 -4.90 9.49 19.54
C SER A 161 -5.19 10.69 20.45
N ARG A 162 -6.44 10.84 20.92
CA ARG A 162 -6.83 11.93 21.83
C ARG A 162 -6.09 11.83 23.17
N ASP A 163 -5.94 10.61 23.68
CA ASP A 163 -5.24 10.36 24.94
C ASP A 163 -3.73 10.70 24.84
N LEU A 164 -3.13 10.67 23.64
CA LEU A 164 -1.72 11.02 23.40
C LEU A 164 -1.46 12.53 23.33
N GLU A 165 -2.37 13.29 22.74
CA GLU A 165 -2.30 14.74 22.61
C GLU A 165 -3.61 15.34 23.14
N SER A 166 -3.78 15.20 24.46
CA SER A 166 -4.83 15.85 25.26
C SER A 166 -4.46 17.27 25.65
#